data_AF-A0A7C2HSK7-F1
#
_entry.id   AF-A0A7C2HSK7-F1
#
_cell.length_a   1.000
_cell.length_b   1.000
_cell.length_c   1.000
_cell.angle_alpha   90.00
_cell.angle_beta   90.00
_cell.angle_gamma   90.00
#
_symmetry.space_group_name_H-M   'P 1'
#
loop_
_entity.id
_entity.type
_entity.pdbx_description
1 polymer ?
#
loop_
_entity_poly.entity_id
_entity_poly.type
_entity_poly.pdbx_seq_one_letter_code
_entity_poly.pdbx_strand_id
1 'polypeptide(L)'
;RPERFLQLLDVCLADARGRLHFETCDYPQAEWLRQLLAAAQSVDAGAVARDCADKRDIPQAVDRARVAAIAACRRQLFPADSQP
;
A
#
# COMPACT_ATOMS: atom_id res chain seq x y z
N ARG A 1 6.74 1.95 9.45
CA ARG A 1 6.32 3.32 9.82
C ARG A 1 5.24 3.78 8.86
N PRO A 2 4.03 3.22 9.00
CA PRO A 2 2.91 3.51 8.10
C PRO A 2 2.44 4.97 8.17
N GLU A 3 2.60 5.63 9.31
CA GLU A 3 2.18 7.02 9.54
C GLU A 3 2.93 7.98 8.61
N ARG A 4 4.22 7.73 8.37
CA ARG A 4 5.04 8.51 7.44
C ARG A 4 4.57 8.38 6.00
N PHE A 5 4.03 7.22 5.63
CA PHE A 5 3.49 7.02 4.31
C PHE A 5 2.20 7.81 4.13
N LEU A 6 1.32 7.82 5.14
CA LEU A 6 0.11 8.65 5.12
C LEU A 6 0.44 10.14 5.02
N GLN A 7 1.42 10.62 5.79
CA GLN A 7 1.91 12.00 5.70
C GLN A 7 2.47 12.33 4.31
N LEU A 8 3.17 11.38 3.67
CA LEU A 8 3.65 11.56 2.29
C LEU A 8 2.49 11.73 1.31
N LEU A 9 1.40 10.95 1.45
CA LEU A 9 0.21 11.11 0.62
C LEU A 9 -0.43 12.50 0.79
N ASP A 10 -0.46 13.02 2.02
CA ASP A 10 -1.00 14.34 2.30
C ASP A 10 -0.15 15.46 1.67
N VAL A 11 1.19 15.30 1.68
CA VAL A 11 2.11 16.22 0.98
C VAL A 11 1.88 16.18 -0.54
N CYS A 12 1.70 15.00 -1.12
CA CYS A 12 1.41 14.89 -2.55
C CYS A 12 0.07 15.54 -2.93
N LEU A 13 -0.95 15.39 -2.09
CA LEU A 13 -2.24 16.06 -2.28
C LEU A 13 -2.09 17.59 -2.19
N ALA A 14 -1.32 18.07 -1.22
CA ALA A 14 -1.04 19.50 -1.07
C ALA A 14 -0.31 20.08 -2.27
N ASP A 15 0.68 19.38 -2.83
CA ASP A 15 1.38 19.78 -4.05
C ASP A 15 0.45 19.84 -5.27
N ALA A 16 -0.41 18.83 -5.43
CA ALA A 16 -1.38 18.77 -6.52
C ALA A 16 -2.38 19.95 -6.47
N ARG A 17 -2.83 20.32 -5.27
CA ARG A 17 -3.81 21.41 -5.05
C ARG A 17 -3.19 22.79 -4.87
N GLY A 18 -1.87 22.89 -4.74
CA GLY A 18 -1.15 24.15 -4.59
C GLY A 18 -1.03 24.95 -5.89
N ARG A 19 -1.40 24.37 -7.03
CA ARG A 19 -1.37 25.03 -8.34
C ARG A 19 -2.66 25.81 -8.58
N LEU A 20 -2.53 27.02 -9.13
CA LEU A 20 -3.67 27.86 -9.52
C LEU A 20 -4.61 27.07 -10.44
N HIS A 21 -5.92 27.07 -10.13
CA HIS A 21 -6.99 26.31 -10.78
C HIS A 21 -7.06 24.80 -10.47
N PHE A 22 -6.22 24.28 -9.58
CA PHE A 22 -6.23 22.88 -9.15
C PHE A 22 -6.64 22.69 -7.69
N GLU A 23 -7.19 23.71 -7.03
CA GLU A 23 -7.49 23.73 -5.60
C GLU A 23 -8.46 22.60 -5.19
N THR A 24 -9.27 22.13 -6.13
CA THR A 24 -10.27 21.08 -5.95
C THR A 24 -9.99 19.83 -6.79
N CYS A 25 -8.77 19.69 -7.34
CA CYS A 25 -8.45 18.54 -8.16
C CYS A 25 -8.64 17.22 -7.39
N ASP A 26 -9.17 16.23 -8.11
CA ASP A 26 -9.29 14.87 -7.60
C ASP A 26 -7.91 14.23 -7.53
N TYR A 27 -7.67 13.52 -6.44
CA TYR A 27 -6.44 12.77 -6.22
C TYR A 27 -6.78 11.35 -5.75
N PRO A 28 -7.45 10.54 -6.59
CA PRO A 28 -7.89 9.18 -6.23
C PRO A 28 -6.71 8.28 -5.87
N GLN A 29 -5.49 8.66 -6.25
CA GLN A 29 -4.25 7.96 -5.93
C GLN A 29 -4.03 7.81 -4.44
N ALA A 30 -4.33 8.82 -3.64
CA ALA A 30 -4.19 8.70 -2.20
C ALA A 30 -5.08 7.59 -1.62
N GLU A 31 -6.28 7.40 -2.16
CA GLU A 31 -7.24 6.44 -1.61
C GLU A 31 -6.84 5.00 -1.88
N TRP A 32 -6.52 4.65 -3.13
CA TRP A 32 -6.07 3.28 -3.40
C TRP A 32 -4.68 3.00 -2.79
N LEU A 33 -3.79 4.00 -2.64
CA LEU A 33 -2.54 3.83 -1.90
C LEU A 33 -2.75 3.52 -0.41
N ARG A 34 -3.76 4.13 0.23
CA ARG A 34 -4.15 3.78 1.61
C ARG A 34 -4.64 2.33 1.72
N GLN A 35 -5.42 1.87 0.75
CA GLN A 35 -5.91 0.49 0.72
C GLN A 35 -4.77 -0.52 0.51
N LEU A 36 -3.80 -0.22 -0.37
CA LEU A 36 -2.61 -1.05 -0.55
C LEU A 36 -1.74 -1.10 0.71
N LEU A 37 -1.60 0.02 1.43
CA LEU A 37 -0.92 0.03 2.74
C LEU A 37 -1.63 -0.87 3.74
N ALA A 38 -2.96 -0.76 3.85
CA ALA A 38 -3.76 -1.58 4.76
C ALA A 38 -3.59 -3.08 4.46
N ALA A 39 -3.58 -3.47 3.17
CA ALA A 39 -3.33 -4.85 2.75
C ALA A 39 -1.92 -5.35 3.16
N ALA A 40 -0.90 -4.48 3.09
CA ALA A 40 0.44 -4.84 3.58
C ALA A 40 0.47 -5.00 5.11
N GLN A 41 -0.31 -4.21 5.83
CA GLN A 41 -0.39 -4.25 7.30
C GLN A 41 -1.21 -5.43 7.83
N SER A 42 -2.13 -5.97 7.04
CA SER A 42 -2.96 -7.12 7.43
C SER A 42 -2.19 -8.44 7.47
N VAL A 43 -0.92 -8.47 7.03
CA VAL A 43 -0.07 -9.66 7.09
C VAL A 43 0.31 -9.96 8.54
N ASP A 44 -0.12 -11.12 9.03
CA ASP A 44 0.32 -11.66 10.31
C ASP A 44 1.76 -12.17 10.22
N ALA A 45 2.71 -11.32 10.59
CA ALA A 45 4.13 -11.67 10.62
C ALA A 45 4.44 -12.82 11.61
N GLY A 46 3.64 -12.99 12.66
CA GLY A 46 3.79 -14.08 13.63
C GLY A 46 3.41 -15.43 13.04
N ALA A 47 2.35 -15.49 12.22
CA ALA A 47 2.01 -16.68 11.46
C ALA A 47 3.10 -17.03 10.44
N VAL A 48 3.55 -16.06 9.65
CA VAL A 48 4.63 -16.26 8.68
C VAL A 48 5.92 -16.75 9.36
N ALA A 49 6.26 -16.20 10.53
CA ALA A 49 7.43 -16.62 11.28
C ALA A 49 7.37 -18.07 11.79
N ARG A 50 6.17 -18.57 12.14
CA ARG A 50 5.97 -19.97 12.59
C ARG A 50 6.20 -20.98 11.47
N ASP A 51 5.89 -20.60 10.24
CA ASP A 51 6.04 -21.46 9.06
C ASP A 51 7.47 -21.46 8.48
N CYS A 52 8.33 -20.54 8.94
CA CYS A 52 9.73 -20.49 8.53
C CYS A 52 10.59 -21.53 9.27
N ALA A 53 11.27 -22.40 8.51
CA ALA A 53 12.23 -23.36 9.06
C ALA A 53 13.51 -22.69 9.59
N ASP A 54 14.00 -21.66 8.89
CA ASP A 54 15.14 -20.83 9.32
C ASP A 54 14.66 -19.44 9.73
N LYS A 55 15.05 -19.01 10.94
CA LYS A 55 14.71 -17.69 11.48
C LYS A 55 15.30 -16.54 10.66
N ARG A 56 16.41 -16.78 9.96
CA ARG A 56 17.07 -15.80 9.10
C ARG A 56 16.22 -15.41 7.90
N ASP A 57 15.30 -16.29 7.48
CA ASP A 57 14.44 -16.07 6.32
C ASP A 57 13.15 -15.32 6.66
N ILE A 58 12.81 -15.20 7.95
CA ILE A 58 11.57 -14.56 8.42
C ILE A 58 11.38 -13.16 7.82
N PRO A 59 12.38 -12.24 7.82
CA PRO A 59 12.19 -10.92 7.23
C PRO A 59 11.80 -10.99 5.75
N GLN A 60 12.49 -11.84 4.98
CA GLN A 60 12.22 -12.02 3.56
C GLN A 60 10.84 -12.68 3.32
N ALA A 61 10.46 -13.65 4.14
CA ALA A 61 9.17 -14.31 4.06
C ALA A 61 8.02 -13.33 4.35
N VAL A 62 8.16 -12.50 5.39
CA VAL A 62 7.18 -11.45 5.71
C VAL A 62 7.07 -10.43 4.58
N ASP A 63 8.19 -10.00 3.99
CA ASP A 63 8.16 -9.07 2.87
C ASP A 63 7.50 -9.67 1.63
N ARG A 64 7.76 -10.95 1.32
CA ARG A 64 7.05 -11.67 0.24
C ARG A 64 5.55 -11.75 0.50
N ALA A 65 5.14 -12.06 1.74
CA ALA A 65 3.73 -12.12 2.11
C ALA A 65 3.04 -10.75 1.95
N ARG A 66 3.71 -9.66 2.34
CA ARG A 66 3.22 -8.28 2.12
C ARG A 66 3.07 -7.95 0.65
N VAL A 67 4.07 -8.26 -0.17
CA VAL A 67 4.00 -8.05 -1.63
C VAL A 67 2.84 -8.84 -2.24
N ALA A 68 2.62 -10.08 -1.81
CA ALA A 68 1.50 -10.90 -2.28
C ALA A 68 0.14 -10.29 -1.89
N ALA A 69 -0.01 -9.80 -0.65
CA ALA A 69 -1.22 -9.13 -0.18
C ALA A 69 -1.50 -7.83 -0.96
N ILE A 70 -0.48 -7.00 -1.18
CA ILE A 70 -0.57 -5.80 -2.02
C ILE A 70 -1.00 -6.16 -3.45
N ALA A 71 -0.39 -7.19 -4.05
CA ALA A 71 -0.73 -7.62 -5.40
C ALA A 71 -2.18 -8.12 -5.52
N ALA A 72 -2.67 -8.84 -4.50
CA ALA A 72 -4.06 -9.29 -4.44
C ALA A 72 -5.03 -8.11 -4.31
N CYS A 73 -4.76 -7.17 -3.40
CA CYS A 73 -5.55 -5.95 -3.24
C CYS A 73 -5.55 -5.11 -4.53
N ARG A 74 -4.40 -4.95 -5.18
CA ARG A 74 -4.30 -4.23 -6.46
C ARG A 74 -5.18 -4.85 -7.55
N ARG A 75 -5.23 -6.19 -7.66
CA ARG A 75 -6.11 -6.87 -8.63
C ARG A 75 -7.60 -6.65 -8.34
N GLN A 76 -7.96 -6.50 -7.06
CA GLN A 76 -9.34 -6.20 -6.66
C GLN A 76 -9.71 -4.76 -6.98
N LEU A 77 -8.78 -3.82 -6.77
CA LEU A 77 -8.96 -2.40 -7.06
C LEU A 77 -8.97 -2.09 -8.57
N PHE A 78 -8.17 -2.83 -9.35
CA PHE A 78 -8.04 -2.67 -10.80
C PHE A 78 -8.20 -4.03 -11.49
N PRO A 79 -9.45 -4.48 -11.72
CA PRO A 79 -9.72 -5.67 -12.52
C PRO A 79 -9.13 -5.56 -13.93
N ALA A 80 -8.87 -6.69 -14.60
CA ALA A 80 -8.18 -6.75 -15.90
C ALA A 80 -8.82 -5.91 -17.03
N ASP A 81 -10.09 -5.54 -16.88
CA ASP A 81 -10.85 -4.71 -17.82
C ASP A 81 -10.96 -3.24 -17.38
N SER A 82 -10.21 -2.84 -16.35
CA SER A 82 -10.30 -1.53 -15.69
C SER A 82 -8.91 -1.02 -15.35
N GLN A 83 -8.07 -0.88 -16.38
CA GLN A 83 -6.83 -0.14 -16.25
C GLN A 83 -7.15 1.35 -16.45
N PRO A 84 -6.75 2.25 -15.52
CA PRO A 84 -6.92 3.69 -15.69
C PRO A 84 -6.08 4.24 -16.85
#